data_AF-A0A2Z6CR35-F1
#
_entry.id   AF-A0A2Z6CR35-F1
#
_cell.length_a   1.000
_cell.length_b   1.000
_cell.length_c   1.000
_cell.angle_alpha   90.00
_cell.angle_beta   90.00
_cell.angle_gamma   90.00
#
_symmetry.space_group_name_H-M   'P 1'
#
loop_
_entity.id
_entity.type
_entity.pdbx_description
1 polymer ?
#
loop_
_entity_poly.entity_id
_entity_poly.type
_entity_poly.pdbx_seq_one_letter_code
_entity_poly.pdbx_strand_id
1 'polypeptide(L)'
;MKIVASLLPLIVSTFCLVIANSLDNSAFSQQLTRSLQADSGVKSACREKNLETLTNELLRDLPGYANRASQRARLRKRSSDAYSYMVLAGRPEFQPLPLNPAGDDLGEQKSSTTGVEQVFFTTLERQYIDRKAIELEEFHWLFLTKTQNGWQLVMMLTQTGSLANKQPPTPPRDSSNGTVAQGIKAWLRDCQAERVRGTVRN
;
A
#
# COMPACT_ATOMS: atom_id res chain seq x y z
N MET A 1 4.64 64.52 -47.11
CA MET A 1 3.95 65.06 -48.31
C MET A 1 3.18 63.93 -48.98
N LYS A 2 1.86 64.13 -49.20
CA LYS A 2 0.86 63.39 -50.04
C LYS A 2 0.61 61.91 -49.65
N ILE A 3 -0.54 61.46 -49.11
CA ILE A 3 -1.99 61.52 -49.46
C ILE A 3 -2.39 60.66 -50.69
N VAL A 4 -2.94 59.48 -50.37
CA VAL A 4 -4.20 58.82 -50.81
C VAL A 4 -4.45 58.48 -52.30
N ALA A 5 -4.88 57.22 -52.54
CA ALA A 5 -6.12 56.78 -53.25
C ALA A 5 -5.89 55.41 -53.95
N SER A 6 -6.46 54.30 -53.47
CA SER A 6 -7.83 53.82 -53.73
C SER A 6 -8.01 53.24 -55.14
N LEU A 7 -8.33 51.94 -55.24
CA LEU A 7 -9.48 51.36 -55.98
C LEU A 7 -9.36 49.81 -56.08
N LEU A 8 -10.13 49.11 -55.24
CA LEU A 8 -10.76 47.80 -55.48
C LEU A 8 -12.08 48.06 -56.28
N PRO A 9 -12.88 47.09 -56.81
CA PRO A 9 -13.09 45.69 -56.37
C PRO A 9 -13.46 44.63 -57.46
N LEU A 10 -13.91 43.44 -57.02
CA LEU A 10 -14.80 42.42 -57.66
C LEU A 10 -14.08 41.34 -58.51
N ILE A 11 -14.36 40.02 -58.46
CA ILE A 11 -15.45 39.14 -57.95
C ILE A 11 -14.90 37.69 -58.17
N VAL A 12 -14.79 36.79 -57.17
CA VAL A 12 -15.72 35.70 -56.76
C VAL A 12 -15.05 34.31 -56.80
N SER A 13 -15.52 33.45 -55.88
CA SER A 13 -15.34 31.98 -55.77
C SER A 13 -13.96 31.54 -55.26
N THR A 14 -13.81 30.76 -54.19
CA THR A 14 -14.69 29.75 -53.56
C THR A 14 -14.06 29.44 -52.20
N PHE A 15 -14.67 29.83 -51.08
CA PHE A 15 -15.45 28.93 -50.21
C PHE A 15 -14.78 27.57 -49.91
N CYS A 16 -13.84 27.56 -48.95
CA CYS A 16 -13.62 26.40 -48.09
C CYS A 16 -13.71 26.87 -46.63
N LEU A 17 -14.92 26.71 -46.09
CA LEU A 17 -15.22 26.69 -44.67
C LEU A 17 -14.25 25.73 -43.94
N VAL A 18 -13.41 26.26 -43.05
CA VAL A 18 -12.86 25.46 -41.94
C VAL A 18 -13.71 25.80 -40.72
N ILE A 19 -14.89 25.17 -40.69
CA ILE A 19 -15.69 25.03 -39.47
C ILE A 19 -15.13 23.81 -38.71
N ALA A 20 -14.83 24.06 -37.43
CA ALA A 20 -14.82 23.16 -36.29
C ALA A 20 -14.21 21.76 -36.42
N ASN A 21 -13.16 21.53 -35.63
CA ASN A 21 -13.00 20.27 -34.89
C ASN A 21 -12.64 20.60 -33.44
N SER A 22 -13.58 21.20 -32.71
CA SER A 22 -13.65 21.02 -31.26
C SER A 22 -14.14 19.59 -31.04
N LEU A 23 -13.22 18.63 -31.05
CA LEU A 23 -13.51 17.26 -30.67
C LEU A 23 -13.91 17.24 -29.19
N ASP A 24 -15.17 16.94 -28.95
CA ASP A 24 -15.82 16.75 -27.67
C ASP A 24 -15.04 15.78 -26.78
N ASN A 25 -14.28 16.31 -25.81
CA ASN A 25 -13.73 15.53 -24.70
C ASN A 25 -14.81 15.20 -23.64
N SER A 26 -16.02 14.82 -24.07
CA SER A 26 -17.12 14.48 -23.16
C SER A 26 -16.92 13.11 -22.51
N ALA A 27 -16.19 12.20 -23.17
CA ALA A 27 -15.93 10.86 -22.66
C ALA A 27 -15.04 10.84 -21.40
N PHE A 28 -14.03 11.73 -21.32
CA PHE A 28 -13.16 11.83 -20.15
C PHE A 28 -13.89 12.48 -18.96
N SER A 29 -14.74 13.47 -19.23
CA SER A 29 -15.55 14.10 -18.19
C SER A 29 -16.59 13.14 -17.62
N GLN A 30 -17.26 12.35 -18.45
CA GLN A 30 -18.25 11.35 -18.01
C GLN A 30 -17.62 10.22 -17.15
N GLN A 31 -16.38 9.82 -17.45
CA GLN A 31 -15.65 8.83 -16.66
C GLN A 31 -15.32 9.36 -15.24
N LEU A 32 -14.96 10.64 -15.14
CA LEU A 32 -14.68 11.30 -13.87
C LEU A 32 -15.96 11.44 -13.04
N THR A 33 -17.07 11.86 -13.65
CA THR A 33 -18.37 12.02 -12.94
C THR A 33 -18.96 10.68 -12.50
N ARG A 34 -18.85 9.61 -13.31
CA ARG A 34 -19.29 8.26 -12.92
C ARG A 34 -18.43 7.69 -11.78
N SER A 35 -17.13 8.01 -11.72
CA SER A 35 -16.25 7.58 -10.62
C SER A 35 -16.54 8.31 -9.30
N LEU A 36 -17.05 9.54 -9.35
CA LEU A 36 -17.43 10.33 -8.18
C LEU A 36 -18.84 9.99 -7.66
N GLN A 37 -19.70 9.42 -8.50
CA GLN A 37 -21.08 9.04 -8.14
C GLN A 37 -21.25 7.58 -7.70
N ALA A 38 -20.17 6.80 -7.64
CA ALA A 38 -20.18 5.43 -7.09
C ALA A 38 -19.87 5.38 -5.58
N ASP A 39 -19.90 6.51 -4.87
CA ASP A 39 -19.63 6.60 -3.42
C ASP A 39 -20.92 6.64 -2.55
N SER A 40 -22.03 6.13 -3.08
CA SER A 40 -23.27 6.02 -2.29
C SER A 40 -23.24 4.77 -1.42
N GLY A 41 -22.59 4.86 -0.25
CA GLY A 41 -22.93 4.05 0.94
C GLY A 41 -22.69 2.55 0.88
N VAL A 42 -22.01 2.03 -0.16
CA VAL A 42 -21.55 0.64 -0.15
C VAL A 42 -20.40 0.55 0.84
N LYS A 43 -20.67 0.02 2.03
CA LYS A 43 -19.64 -0.32 3.01
C LYS A 43 -18.59 -1.16 2.31
N SER A 44 -17.37 -0.64 2.15
CA SER A 44 -16.34 -1.39 1.44
C SER A 44 -16.12 -2.72 2.15
N ALA A 45 -16.09 -3.82 1.39
CA ALA A 45 -15.98 -5.15 1.98
C ALA A 45 -14.74 -5.26 2.90
N CYS A 46 -13.69 -4.50 2.58
CA CYS A 46 -12.49 -4.39 3.40
C CYS A 46 -12.70 -3.75 4.78
N ARG A 47 -13.53 -2.69 4.86
CA ARG A 47 -13.78 -1.97 6.13
C ARG A 47 -14.45 -2.86 7.16
N GLU A 48 -15.33 -3.75 6.72
CA GLU A 48 -16.09 -4.62 7.61
C GLU A 48 -15.38 -5.92 7.98
N LYS A 49 -14.23 -6.24 7.36
CA LYS A 49 -13.43 -7.42 7.73
C LYS A 49 -13.00 -7.35 9.20
N ASN A 50 -13.12 -8.49 9.88
CA ASN A 50 -12.47 -8.71 11.17
C ASN A 50 -10.94 -8.78 10.98
N LEU A 51 -10.21 -8.65 12.09
CA LEU A 51 -8.75 -8.59 12.10
C LEU A 51 -8.11 -9.80 11.44
N GLU A 52 -8.62 -10.99 11.73
CA GLU A 52 -8.07 -12.26 11.23
C GLU A 52 -8.22 -12.39 9.71
N THR A 53 -9.42 -12.15 9.18
CA THR A 53 -9.70 -12.20 7.74
C THR A 53 -8.86 -11.16 6.99
N LEU A 54 -8.80 -9.94 7.53
CA LEU A 54 -7.97 -8.87 6.97
C LEU A 54 -6.49 -9.29 6.92
N THR A 55 -5.98 -9.83 8.02
CA THR A 55 -4.57 -10.19 8.16
C THR A 55 -4.20 -11.34 7.24
N ASN A 56 -5.04 -12.38 7.14
CA ASN A 56 -4.78 -13.51 6.26
C ASN A 56 -4.70 -13.08 4.78
N GLU A 57 -5.59 -12.20 4.34
CA GLU A 57 -5.54 -11.64 2.98
C GLU A 57 -4.34 -10.70 2.79
N LEU A 58 -4.05 -9.86 3.79
CA LEU A 58 -2.88 -8.99 3.80
C LEU A 58 -1.60 -9.79 3.61
N LEU A 59 -1.36 -10.82 4.44
CA LEU A 59 -0.13 -11.61 4.42
C LEU A 59 0.02 -12.41 3.12
N ARG A 60 -1.07 -12.91 2.55
CA ARG A 60 -1.05 -13.55 1.22
C ARG A 60 -0.49 -12.62 0.14
N ASP A 61 -0.89 -11.35 0.15
CA ASP A 61 -0.54 -10.39 -0.89
C ASP A 61 0.72 -9.57 -0.53
N LEU A 62 1.14 -9.60 0.74
CA LEU A 62 2.20 -8.76 1.29
C LEU A 62 3.52 -8.86 0.52
N PRO A 63 4.02 -10.05 0.10
CA PRO A 63 5.23 -10.13 -0.70
C PRO A 63 5.16 -9.21 -1.93
N GLY A 64 4.04 -9.23 -2.67
CA GLY A 64 3.88 -8.37 -3.85
C GLY A 64 3.92 -6.88 -3.53
N TYR A 65 3.30 -6.45 -2.42
CA TYR A 65 3.26 -5.05 -2.02
C TYR A 65 4.60 -4.56 -1.43
N ALA A 66 5.20 -5.35 -0.53
CA ALA A 66 6.51 -5.05 0.08
C ALA A 66 7.61 -4.97 -0.99
N ASN A 67 7.60 -5.88 -1.97
CA ASN A 67 8.59 -5.86 -3.05
C ASN A 67 8.44 -4.62 -3.94
N ARG A 68 7.22 -4.18 -4.27
CA ARG A 68 7.04 -2.89 -4.96
C ARG A 68 7.56 -1.71 -4.14
N ALA A 69 7.35 -1.71 -2.83
CA ALA A 69 7.89 -0.69 -1.94
C ALA A 69 9.43 -0.70 -1.92
N SER A 70 10.05 -1.89 -1.81
CA SER A 70 11.51 -2.10 -1.84
C SER A 70 12.12 -1.52 -3.12
N GLN A 71 11.52 -1.89 -4.26
CA GLN A 71 11.97 -1.45 -5.58
C GLN A 71 11.88 0.07 -5.73
N ARG A 72 10.79 0.70 -5.29
CA ARG A 72 10.64 2.16 -5.29
C ARG A 72 11.67 2.84 -4.39
N ALA A 73 11.94 2.28 -3.21
CA ALA A 73 12.96 2.80 -2.30
C ALA A 73 14.37 2.72 -2.93
N ARG A 74 14.71 1.61 -3.61
CA ARG A 74 15.99 1.47 -4.33
C ARG A 74 16.14 2.50 -5.45
N LEU A 75 15.10 2.73 -6.25
CA LEU A 75 15.17 3.73 -7.33
C LEU A 75 15.48 5.15 -6.80
N ARG A 76 15.11 5.45 -5.55
CA ARG A 76 15.45 6.73 -4.90
C ARG A 76 16.90 6.76 -4.39
N LYS A 77 17.44 5.63 -3.92
CA LYS A 77 18.84 5.47 -3.50
C LYS A 77 19.65 4.78 -4.59
N ARG A 78 20.17 5.56 -5.54
CA ARG A 78 20.88 5.10 -6.76
C ARG A 78 22.19 4.30 -6.53
N SER A 79 22.59 3.97 -5.30
CA SER A 79 23.93 3.42 -4.99
C SER A 79 23.95 2.34 -3.88
N SER A 80 22.92 1.49 -3.80
CA SER A 80 22.91 0.37 -2.84
C SER A 80 23.22 -0.95 -3.53
N ASP A 81 24.38 -1.54 -3.25
CA ASP A 81 24.74 -2.90 -3.68
C ASP A 81 23.98 -3.99 -2.89
N ALA A 82 23.22 -3.57 -1.87
CA ALA A 82 22.29 -4.41 -1.13
C ALA A 82 20.84 -4.21 -1.61
N TYR A 83 20.12 -5.30 -1.88
CA TYR A 83 18.67 -5.26 -2.10
C TYR A 83 17.98 -6.50 -1.52
N SER A 84 16.79 -6.33 -0.95
CA SER A 84 15.99 -7.43 -0.41
C SER A 84 14.70 -7.64 -1.18
N TYR A 85 14.24 -8.90 -1.17
CA TYR A 85 12.98 -9.34 -1.71
C TYR A 85 12.29 -10.25 -0.70
N MET A 86 11.06 -9.90 -0.33
CA MET A 86 10.22 -10.73 0.52
C MET A 86 9.74 -11.93 -0.28
N VAL A 87 10.08 -13.13 0.19
CA VAL A 87 9.73 -14.42 -0.43
C VAL A 87 8.36 -14.87 0.07
N LEU A 88 8.14 -14.79 1.38
CA LEU A 88 6.93 -15.28 2.04
C LEU A 88 6.57 -14.40 3.23
N ALA A 89 5.27 -14.32 3.54
CA ALA A 89 4.74 -13.78 4.78
C ALA A 89 3.67 -14.72 5.33
N GLY A 90 3.60 -14.90 6.65
CA GLY A 90 2.63 -15.81 7.26
C GLY A 90 2.77 -16.00 8.76
N ARG A 91 2.13 -17.07 9.26
CA ARG A 91 2.04 -17.43 10.68
C ARG A 91 1.52 -16.27 11.55
N PRO A 92 0.34 -15.70 11.22
CA PRO A 92 -0.23 -14.67 12.06
C PRO A 92 -0.64 -15.23 13.42
N GLU A 93 -0.38 -14.48 14.47
CA GLU A 93 -0.83 -14.73 15.84
C GLU A 93 -1.52 -13.46 16.36
N PHE A 94 -2.71 -13.61 16.91
CA PHE A 94 -3.59 -12.50 17.29
C PHE A 94 -3.61 -12.25 18.80
N GLN A 95 -3.03 -13.15 19.59
CA GLN A 95 -2.92 -12.96 21.02
C GLN A 95 -1.89 -11.86 21.32
N PRO A 96 -2.28 -10.75 21.98
CA PRO A 96 -1.34 -9.69 22.34
C PRO A 96 -0.31 -10.21 23.34
N LEU A 97 0.90 -9.64 23.29
CA LEU A 97 1.94 -9.99 24.26
C LEU A 97 1.53 -9.48 25.66
N PRO A 98 1.70 -10.28 26.72
CA PRO A 98 1.41 -9.83 28.07
C PRO A 98 2.40 -8.72 28.46
N LEU A 99 1.89 -7.55 28.86
CA LEU A 99 2.74 -6.43 29.33
C LEU A 99 3.46 -6.75 30.63
N ASN A 100 2.95 -7.71 31.42
CA ASN A 100 3.50 -8.04 32.72
C ASN A 100 3.47 -9.56 32.95
N PRO A 101 4.50 -10.30 32.51
CA PRO A 101 4.52 -11.77 32.60
C PRO A 101 4.75 -12.30 34.03
N ALA A 102 5.05 -11.44 35.01
CA ALA A 102 5.48 -11.81 36.36
C ALA A 102 4.49 -11.44 37.49
N GLY A 103 3.26 -11.01 37.16
CA GLY A 103 2.26 -10.64 38.16
C GLY A 103 1.13 -11.68 38.23
N ASP A 104 0.98 -12.30 39.40
CA ASP A 104 -0.10 -13.22 39.75
C ASP A 104 -1.50 -12.69 39.37
N ASP A 105 -2.29 -13.59 38.79
CA ASP A 105 -3.74 -13.69 38.92
C ASP A 105 -4.57 -12.40 38.75
N LEU A 106 -4.69 -11.89 37.51
CA LEU A 106 -5.82 -11.05 37.09
C LEU A 106 -6.16 -11.35 35.62
N GLY A 107 -7.34 -11.93 35.41
CA GLY A 107 -7.82 -12.43 34.12
C GLY A 107 -7.67 -11.46 32.97
N GLU A 108 -7.44 -12.02 31.77
CA GLU A 108 -7.41 -11.32 30.48
C GLU A 108 -6.97 -9.85 30.59
N GLN A 109 -5.74 -9.59 31.06
CA GLN A 109 -5.14 -8.28 30.84
C GLN A 109 -4.86 -8.16 29.34
N LYS A 110 -5.93 -7.90 28.58
CA LYS A 110 -5.89 -7.37 27.23
C LYS A 110 -5.09 -6.09 27.35
N SER A 111 -3.82 -6.16 26.96
CA SER A 111 -2.98 -5.02 26.62
C SER A 111 -3.54 -4.26 25.40
N SER A 112 -4.86 -4.16 25.27
CA SER A 112 -5.51 -3.35 24.27
C SER A 112 -5.68 -1.96 24.87
N THR A 113 -4.78 -1.05 24.51
CA THR A 113 -5.22 0.35 24.41
C THR A 113 -6.49 0.36 23.57
N THR A 114 -7.61 0.82 24.13
CA THR A 114 -8.94 0.69 23.52
C THR A 114 -8.92 1.08 22.04
N GLY A 115 -9.20 0.13 21.14
CA GLY A 115 -9.26 0.37 19.69
C GLY A 115 -7.97 0.14 18.91
N VAL A 116 -6.89 -0.35 19.53
CA VAL A 116 -5.69 -0.84 18.84
C VAL A 116 -5.57 -2.35 19.00
N GLU A 117 -5.45 -3.03 17.87
CA GLU A 117 -5.27 -4.47 17.77
C GLU A 117 -3.82 -4.80 17.43
N GLN A 118 -3.30 -5.86 18.05
CA GLN A 118 -1.95 -6.35 17.79
C GLN A 118 -2.01 -7.63 16.95
N VAL A 119 -1.14 -7.70 15.93
CA VAL A 119 -0.91 -8.90 15.13
C VAL A 119 0.57 -9.18 15.12
N PHE A 120 0.97 -10.37 15.53
CA PHE A 120 2.31 -10.88 15.29
C PHE A 120 2.34 -11.69 14.00
N PHE A 121 3.39 -11.57 13.19
CA PHE A 121 3.59 -12.43 12.03
C PHE A 121 5.07 -12.55 11.67
N THR A 122 5.37 -13.51 10.80
CA THR A 122 6.73 -13.80 10.32
C THR A 122 6.85 -13.58 8.82
N THR A 123 8.03 -13.15 8.38
CA THR A 123 8.37 -13.09 6.96
C THR A 123 9.72 -13.73 6.69
N LEU A 124 9.86 -14.24 5.47
CA LEU A 124 11.12 -14.71 4.93
C LEU A 124 11.57 -13.75 3.84
N GLU A 125 12.69 -13.09 4.04
CA GLU A 125 13.32 -12.22 3.05
C GLU A 125 14.59 -12.88 2.49
N ARG A 126 14.81 -12.68 1.18
CA ARG A 126 16.09 -12.95 0.54
C ARG A 126 16.78 -11.63 0.27
N GLN A 127 17.93 -11.43 0.89
CA GLN A 127 18.78 -10.27 0.68
C GLN A 127 19.96 -10.64 -0.21
N TYR A 128 20.27 -9.76 -1.16
CA TYR A 128 21.43 -9.86 -2.01
C TYR A 128 22.42 -8.78 -1.59
N ILE A 129 23.63 -9.19 -1.20
CA ILE A 129 24.74 -8.30 -0.81
C ILE A 129 25.96 -8.80 -1.59
N ASP A 130 26.63 -7.92 -2.32
CA ASP A 130 27.83 -8.26 -3.12
C ASP A 130 27.62 -9.52 -3.99
N ARG A 131 26.43 -9.61 -4.61
CA ARG A 131 25.98 -10.74 -5.46
C ARG A 131 25.83 -12.09 -4.73
N LYS A 132 25.89 -12.11 -3.41
CA LYS A 132 25.58 -13.28 -2.58
C LYS A 132 24.17 -13.17 -2.02
N ALA A 133 23.42 -14.27 -2.08
CA ALA A 133 22.10 -14.36 -1.48
C ALA A 133 22.21 -14.87 -0.04
N ILE A 134 21.56 -14.19 0.89
CA ILE A 134 21.33 -14.64 2.25
C ILE A 134 19.83 -14.61 2.53
N GLU A 135 19.38 -15.48 3.44
CA GLU A 135 17.99 -15.53 3.88
C GLU A 135 17.87 -15.02 5.31
N LEU A 136 16.89 -14.14 5.52
CA LEU A 136 16.59 -13.51 6.78
C LEU A 136 15.14 -13.83 7.16
N GLU A 137 14.94 -14.20 8.42
CA GLU A 137 13.61 -14.32 8.99
C GLU A 137 13.33 -13.07 9.80
N GLU A 138 12.20 -12.42 9.54
CA GLU A 138 11.79 -11.23 10.28
C GLU A 138 10.51 -11.51 11.06
N PHE A 139 10.50 -11.03 12.29
CA PHE A 139 9.39 -11.17 13.23
C PHE A 139 8.80 -9.79 13.45
N HIS A 140 7.50 -9.64 13.18
CA HIS A 140 6.85 -8.34 13.15
C HIS A 140 5.73 -8.27 14.18
N TRP A 141 5.69 -7.17 14.93
CA TRP A 141 4.51 -6.76 15.70
C TRP A 141 3.86 -5.61 14.97
N LEU A 142 2.68 -5.87 14.42
CA LEU A 142 1.87 -4.90 13.71
C LEU A 142 0.72 -4.44 14.59
N PHE A 143 0.60 -3.13 14.72
CA PHE A 143 -0.46 -2.50 15.49
C PHE A 143 -1.41 -1.80 14.53
N LEU A 144 -2.66 -2.24 14.52
CA LEU A 144 -3.69 -1.73 13.64
C LEU A 144 -4.81 -1.08 14.45
N THR A 145 -5.44 -0.07 13.89
CA THR A 145 -6.66 0.51 14.44
C THR A 145 -7.76 0.54 13.39
N LYS A 146 -9.00 0.31 13.83
CA LYS A 146 -10.17 0.38 12.95
C LYS A 146 -10.79 1.77 13.03
N THR A 147 -10.79 2.48 11.91
CA THR A 147 -11.40 3.82 11.78
C THR A 147 -12.70 3.77 10.96
N GLN A 148 -13.39 4.90 10.83
CA GLN A 148 -14.51 5.03 9.89
C GLN A 148 -14.10 4.80 8.43
N ASN A 149 -12.82 4.97 8.07
CA ASN A 149 -12.34 4.74 6.71
C ASN A 149 -11.76 3.32 6.52
N GLY A 150 -11.82 2.48 7.55
CA GLY A 150 -11.25 1.14 7.56
C GLY A 150 -9.99 1.02 8.44
N TRP A 151 -9.28 -0.08 8.26
CA TRP A 151 -8.08 -0.43 9.03
C TRP A 151 -6.88 0.43 8.67
N GLN A 152 -6.16 0.92 9.68
CA GLN A 152 -4.97 1.76 9.52
C GLN A 152 -3.82 1.23 10.36
N LEU A 153 -2.59 1.37 9.86
CA LEU A 153 -1.37 1.05 10.59
C LEU A 153 -1.08 2.16 11.60
N VAL A 154 -0.97 1.79 12.88
CA VAL A 154 -0.55 2.67 13.97
C VAL A 154 0.98 2.68 14.06
N MET A 155 1.56 1.50 14.27
CA MET A 155 3.01 1.31 14.33
C MET A 155 3.39 -0.12 13.98
N MET A 156 4.68 -0.35 13.76
CA MET A 156 5.23 -1.69 13.54
C MET A 156 6.60 -1.81 14.19
N LEU A 157 6.84 -2.92 14.88
CA LEU A 157 8.16 -3.30 15.38
C LEU A 157 8.67 -4.51 14.62
N THR A 158 9.98 -4.63 14.46
CA THR A 158 10.60 -5.78 13.79
C THR A 158 11.87 -6.25 14.49
N GLN A 159 11.99 -7.56 14.65
CA GLN A 159 13.24 -8.25 14.94
C GLN A 159 13.71 -8.99 13.69
N THR A 160 15.00 -8.92 13.40
CA THR A 160 15.61 -9.64 12.28
C THR A 160 16.44 -10.79 12.83
N GLY A 161 16.13 -12.01 12.41
CA GLY A 161 16.89 -13.22 12.66
C GLY A 161 17.70 -13.62 11.43
N SER A 162 18.74 -14.44 11.65
CA SER A 162 19.51 -15.06 10.57
C SER A 162 19.39 -16.57 10.66
N LEU A 163 18.90 -17.20 9.58
CA LEU A 163 18.87 -18.66 9.45
C LEU A 163 20.27 -19.28 9.42
N ALA A 164 21.27 -18.55 8.91
CA ALA A 164 22.61 -19.09 8.66
C ALA A 164 23.45 -19.26 9.93
N ASN A 165 23.35 -18.33 10.89
CA ASN A 165 24.37 -18.18 11.93
C ASN A 165 23.91 -18.56 13.35
N LYS A 166 22.67 -19.08 13.52
CA LYS A 166 22.06 -19.46 14.82
C LYS A 166 22.18 -18.38 15.93
N GLN A 167 22.43 -17.13 15.55
CA GLN A 167 22.49 -16.01 16.47
C GLN A 167 21.09 -15.65 16.92
N PRO A 168 20.93 -15.15 18.16
CA PRO A 168 19.65 -14.63 18.60
C PRO A 168 19.19 -13.51 17.65
N PRO A 169 17.86 -13.36 17.41
CA PRO A 169 17.34 -12.24 16.64
C PRO A 169 17.78 -10.90 17.21
N THR A 170 17.87 -9.88 16.36
CA THR A 170 18.16 -8.52 16.82
C THR A 170 17.09 -8.05 17.80
N PRO A 171 17.40 -7.08 18.68
CA PRO A 171 16.36 -6.44 19.47
C PRO A 171 15.28 -5.81 18.57
N PRO A 172 14.01 -5.72 19.01
CA PRO A 172 12.96 -5.10 18.22
C PRO A 172 13.29 -3.63 17.93
N ARG A 173 13.05 -3.19 16.70
CA ARG A 173 13.22 -1.80 16.24
C ARG A 173 11.92 -1.29 15.63
N ASP A 174 11.65 0.01 15.76
CA ASP A 174 10.56 0.65 15.03
C ASP A 174 10.81 0.56 13.52
N SER A 175 9.87 -0.09 12.84
CA SER A 175 9.87 -0.32 11.40
C SER A 175 8.62 0.26 10.73
N SER A 176 7.90 1.16 11.39
CA SER A 176 6.68 1.82 10.89
C SER A 176 6.86 2.58 9.57
N ASN A 177 8.10 2.95 9.27
CA ASN A 177 8.51 3.60 8.01
C ASN A 177 9.30 2.68 7.07
N GLY A 178 9.56 1.43 7.47
CA GLY A 178 10.29 0.44 6.69
C GLY A 178 9.50 -0.09 5.49
N THR A 179 10.20 -0.81 4.61
CA THR A 179 9.65 -1.35 3.36
C THR A 179 8.39 -2.19 3.56
N VAL A 180 8.40 -3.08 4.57
CA VAL A 180 7.26 -3.93 4.91
C VAL A 180 6.05 -3.09 5.33
N ALA A 181 6.24 -2.10 6.22
CA ALA A 181 5.16 -1.21 6.65
C ALA A 181 4.60 -0.36 5.50
N GLN A 182 5.45 0.09 4.57
CA GLN A 182 4.99 0.79 3.36
C GLN A 182 4.17 -0.14 2.45
N GLY A 183 4.55 -1.41 2.35
CA GLY A 183 3.77 -2.46 1.67
C GLY A 183 2.39 -2.63 2.31
N ILE A 184 2.34 -2.76 3.63
CA ILE A 184 1.09 -2.90 4.40
C ILE A 184 0.19 -1.66 4.21
N LYS A 185 0.72 -0.45 4.37
CA LYS A 185 -0.03 0.81 4.15
C LYS A 185 -0.63 0.87 2.74
N ALA A 186 0.15 0.47 1.73
CA ALA A 186 -0.33 0.43 0.35
C ALA A 186 -1.43 -0.62 0.15
N TRP A 187 -1.29 -1.82 0.73
CA TRP A 187 -2.31 -2.86 0.67
C TRP A 187 -3.60 -2.42 1.37
N LEU A 188 -3.52 -1.86 2.58
CA LEU A 188 -4.68 -1.38 3.33
C LEU A 188 -5.45 -0.31 2.54
N ARG A 189 -4.74 0.64 1.93
CA ARG A 189 -5.35 1.66 1.07
C ARG A 189 -6.03 1.06 -0.16
N ASP A 190 -5.39 0.09 -0.81
CA ASP A 190 -5.96 -0.57 -1.99
C ASP A 190 -7.15 -1.46 -1.59
N CYS A 191 -7.12 -2.05 -0.40
CA CYS A 191 -8.21 -2.84 0.19
C CYS A 191 -9.42 -1.95 0.47
N GLN A 192 -9.22 -0.79 1.10
CA GLN A 192 -10.27 0.21 1.35
C GLN A 192 -10.93 0.69 0.06
N ALA A 193 -10.15 0.79 -1.02
CA ALA A 193 -10.62 1.17 -2.35
C ALA A 193 -11.12 -0.01 -3.20
N GLU A 194 -11.23 -1.21 -2.63
CA GLU A 194 -11.69 -2.44 -3.31
C GLU A 194 -10.86 -2.84 -4.54
N ARG A 195 -9.55 -2.52 -4.52
CA ARG A 195 -8.58 -2.81 -5.59
C ARG A 195 -7.70 -4.01 -5.29
N VAL A 196 -7.84 -4.63 -4.12
CA VAL A 196 -7.17 -5.90 -3.84
C VAL A 196 -7.81 -6.97 -4.69
N ARG A 197 -6.98 -7.79 -5.36
CA ARG A 197 -7.48 -8.89 -6.18
C ARG A 197 -8.13 -9.92 -5.25
N GLY A 198 -9.45 -9.92 -5.17
CA GLY A 198 -10.18 -11.04 -4.61
C GLY A 198 -10.01 -12.25 -5.52
N THR A 199 -9.54 -13.37 -4.99
CA THR A 199 -9.81 -14.66 -5.62
C THR A 199 -11.31 -14.91 -5.50
N VAL A 200 -12.08 -14.47 -6.49
CA VAL A 200 -13.35 -15.12 -6.82
C VAL A 200 -12.96 -16.47 -7.41
N ARG A 201 -12.85 -17.49 -6.55
CA ARG A 201 -12.93 -18.88 -7.00
C ARG A 201 -14.41 -19.24 -6.97
N ASN A 202 -15.01 -19.28 -8.15
CA ASN A 202 -16.24 -20.04 -8.39
C ASN A 202 -15.94 -21.53 -8.20
#